data_AF-E6QTV8-F1
#
_entry.id   AF-E6QTV8-F1
#
_cell.length_a   1.000
_cell.length_b   1.000
_cell.length_c   1.000
_cell.angle_alpha   90.00
_cell.angle_beta   90.00
_cell.angle_gamma   90.00
#
_symmetry.space_group_name_H-M   'P 1'
#
loop_
_entity.id
_entity.type
_entity.pdbx_description
1 polymer ?
#
loop_
_entity_poly.entity_id
_entity_poly.type
_entity_poly.pdbx_seq_one_letter_code
_entity_poly.pdbx_strand_id
1 'polypeptide(L)'
;MPTSTRPTDHSTLSTDMPPPQTEPSIPPTGTIAIKKQAKQLTPAQLAQNEYLRALSLAQQGDRAAAITGFDQALSLDPQLHQARLMMVGLLIESKRVVEAERRLEESLTDNPKQIDFAMLLARLQVEHDGVSASIATLMRSLPFAANQADYQAFLAALLQRTGQNDQAIEHYTIALKQNPQSGLWWMGLGISEKAAKHPNAAHTAFARAKATNSLSPDLQAFVDQQLQQP
;
A
#
# COMPACT_ATOMS: atom_id res chain seq x y z
N MET A 1 85.24 38.53 -33.22
CA MET A 1 86.53 37.80 -33.31
C MET A 1 86.40 36.57 -32.41
N PRO A 2 86.84 35.35 -32.75
CA PRO A 2 87.39 34.84 -34.02
C PRO A 2 86.88 33.42 -34.42
N THR A 3 87.22 32.99 -35.65
CA THR A 3 87.70 31.66 -36.13
C THR A 3 87.04 30.35 -35.64
N SER A 4 86.47 29.56 -36.56
CA SER A 4 87.16 28.51 -37.36
C SER A 4 87.57 27.29 -36.54
N THR A 5 87.00 26.11 -36.82
CA THR A 5 87.71 24.92 -37.36
C THR A 5 86.84 23.65 -37.31
N ARG A 6 86.79 22.95 -38.45
CA ARG A 6 86.34 21.56 -38.75
C ARG A 6 87.35 20.53 -38.15
N PRO A 7 87.36 19.21 -38.48
CA PRO A 7 86.36 18.15 -38.80
C PRO A 7 86.60 16.86 -37.95
N THR A 8 85.81 15.79 -38.17
CA THR A 8 86.21 14.35 -38.40
C THR A 8 84.99 13.45 -38.17
N ASP A 9 84.31 12.96 -39.21
CA ASP A 9 84.53 11.69 -39.93
C ASP A 9 84.27 10.43 -39.10
N HIS A 10 83.22 9.67 -39.44
CA HIS A 10 83.29 8.22 -39.62
C HIS A 10 82.14 7.74 -40.50
N SER A 11 82.55 7.04 -41.55
CA SER A 11 81.80 6.38 -42.61
C SER A 11 80.84 5.30 -42.13
N THR A 12 79.73 5.13 -42.85
CA THR A 12 79.38 3.86 -43.53
C THR A 12 78.46 4.13 -44.73
N LEU A 13 79.00 3.91 -45.94
CA LEU A 13 78.26 3.45 -47.14
C LEU A 13 77.61 2.08 -46.85
N SER A 14 76.59 1.56 -47.49
CA SER A 14 75.65 1.87 -48.58
C SER A 14 74.53 0.84 -48.36
N THR A 15 73.28 1.03 -48.77
CA THR A 15 72.74 0.66 -50.10
C THR A 15 71.23 0.61 -49.87
N ASP A 16 70.39 1.30 -50.66
CA ASP A 16 69.20 0.66 -51.25
C ASP A 16 68.36 1.60 -52.14
N MET A 17 68.13 1.10 -53.36
CA MET A 17 66.93 1.06 -54.21
C MET A 17 65.78 2.11 -54.18
N PRO A 18 65.07 2.27 -55.32
CA PRO A 18 64.18 3.39 -55.66
C PRO A 18 62.82 3.36 -54.93
N PRO A 19 62.06 4.48 -54.91
CA PRO A 19 60.89 4.63 -54.03
C PRO A 19 59.68 3.83 -54.53
N PRO A 20 58.97 3.10 -53.65
CA PRO A 20 57.62 2.63 -53.93
C PRO A 20 56.58 3.71 -53.63
N GLN A 21 55.51 3.64 -54.41
CA GLN A 21 54.44 4.59 -54.55
C GLN A 21 53.60 4.73 -53.28
N THR A 22 53.04 5.92 -53.08
CA THR A 22 52.12 6.31 -52.00
C THR A 22 50.97 5.31 -51.83
N GLU A 23 50.95 4.61 -50.69
CA GLU A 23 49.78 3.89 -50.20
C GLU A 23 48.78 4.87 -49.53
N PRO A 24 47.46 4.71 -49.75
CA PRO A 24 46.44 5.51 -49.10
C PRO A 24 46.35 5.20 -47.60
N SER A 25 46.48 6.24 -46.78
CA SER A 25 46.32 6.20 -45.33
C SER A 25 44.92 5.72 -44.94
N ILE A 26 44.82 4.52 -44.35
CA ILE A 26 43.62 4.03 -43.68
C ILE A 26 43.44 4.86 -42.39
N PRO A 27 42.32 5.57 -42.19
CA PRO A 27 42.08 6.28 -40.94
C PRO A 27 42.01 5.27 -39.78
N PRO A 28 42.53 5.60 -38.58
CA PRO A 28 42.48 4.70 -37.44
C PRO A 28 41.01 4.36 -37.17
N THR A 29 40.72 3.07 -37.15
CA THR A 29 39.41 2.53 -36.83
C THR A 29 38.99 3.13 -35.50
N GLY A 30 38.01 4.04 -35.55
CA GLY A 30 37.46 4.65 -34.36
C GLY A 30 37.06 3.53 -33.41
N THR A 31 37.75 3.46 -32.28
CA THR A 31 37.34 2.60 -31.18
C THR A 31 35.90 3.03 -30.87
N ILE A 32 34.93 2.19 -31.23
CA ILE A 32 33.57 2.36 -30.78
C ILE A 32 33.65 2.13 -29.28
N ALA A 33 33.90 3.20 -28.53
CA ALA A 33 33.73 3.22 -27.10
C ALA A 33 32.23 3.00 -26.90
N ILE A 34 31.82 1.73 -26.83
CA ILE A 34 30.53 1.33 -26.29
C ILE A 34 30.60 1.79 -24.83
N LYS A 35 30.24 3.05 -24.60
CA LYS A 35 29.96 3.56 -23.27
C LYS A 35 28.82 2.69 -22.78
N LYS A 36 29.16 1.69 -21.96
CA LYS A 36 28.22 0.94 -21.15
C LYS A 36 27.61 1.96 -20.19
N GLN A 37 26.63 2.72 -20.68
CA GLN A 37 25.83 3.61 -19.85
C GLN A 37 25.13 2.69 -18.86
N ALA A 38 25.67 2.62 -17.65
CA ALA A 38 25.02 1.95 -16.54
C ALA A 38 23.65 2.57 -16.43
N LYS A 39 22.60 1.82 -16.78
CA LYS A 39 21.22 2.25 -16.66
C LYS A 39 20.99 2.47 -15.17
N GLN A 40 21.07 3.73 -14.73
CA GLN A 40 20.83 4.07 -13.33
C GLN A 40 19.39 3.69 -13.02
N LEU A 41 19.21 2.94 -11.94
CA LEU A 41 17.88 2.49 -11.52
C LEU A 41 17.08 3.69 -11.02
N THR A 42 15.80 3.74 -11.39
CA THR A 42 14.90 4.77 -10.86
C THR A 42 14.63 4.51 -9.36
N PRO A 43 14.22 5.52 -8.59
CA PRO A 43 13.83 5.32 -7.18
C PRO A 43 12.78 4.22 -7.01
N ALA A 44 11.78 4.16 -7.91
CA ALA A 44 10.79 3.09 -7.91
C ALA A 44 11.39 1.69 -8.18
N GLN A 45 12.40 1.59 -9.07
CA GLN A 45 13.10 0.32 -9.30
C GLN A 45 13.96 -0.10 -8.10
N LEU A 46 14.59 0.86 -7.42
CA LEU A 46 15.33 0.63 -6.18
C LEU A 46 14.38 0.18 -5.06
N ALA A 47 13.24 0.87 -4.90
CA ALA A 47 12.19 0.51 -3.94
C ALA A 47 11.70 -0.92 -4.18
N GLN A 48 11.46 -1.27 -5.45
CA GLN A 48 11.04 -2.61 -5.84
C GLN A 48 12.11 -3.67 -5.54
N ASN A 49 13.40 -3.34 -5.67
CA ASN A 49 14.49 -4.25 -5.31
C ASN A 49 14.55 -4.48 -3.80
N GLU A 50 14.49 -3.42 -3.00
CA GLU A 50 14.46 -3.53 -1.54
C GLU A 50 13.24 -4.29 -1.04
N TYR A 51 12.06 -4.08 -1.65
CA TYR A 51 10.87 -4.87 -1.36
C TYR A 51 11.07 -6.37 -1.59
N LEU A 52 11.65 -6.76 -2.73
CA LEU A 52 11.89 -8.18 -3.04
C LEU A 52 12.90 -8.81 -2.08
N ARG A 53 13.94 -8.05 -1.69
CA ARG A 53 14.91 -8.48 -0.69
C ARG A 53 14.25 -8.66 0.68
N ALA A 54 13.46 -7.69 1.13
CA ALA A 54 12.71 -7.73 2.37
C ALA A 54 11.73 -8.92 2.42
N LEU A 55 11.05 -9.19 1.30
CA LEU A 55 10.16 -10.34 1.17
C LEU A 55 10.91 -11.67 1.33
N SER A 56 12.12 -11.78 0.75
CA SER A 56 12.95 -12.97 0.93
C SER A 56 13.38 -13.17 2.38
N LEU A 57 13.73 -12.10 3.10
CA LEU A 57 14.05 -12.15 4.52
C LEU A 57 12.83 -12.57 5.36
N ALA A 58 11.64 -12.08 5.02
CA ALA A 58 10.40 -12.49 5.67
C ALA A 58 10.14 -14.00 5.52
N GLN A 59 10.34 -14.54 4.32
CA GLN A 59 10.21 -15.97 4.04
C GLN A 59 11.24 -16.83 4.80
N GLN A 60 12.42 -16.28 5.08
CA GLN A 60 13.46 -16.92 5.89
C GLN A 60 13.18 -16.84 7.40
N GLY A 61 12.12 -16.13 7.81
CA GLY A 61 11.75 -15.93 9.21
C GLY A 61 12.49 -14.79 9.91
N ASP A 62 13.38 -14.07 9.21
CA ASP A 62 14.06 -12.89 9.74
C ASP A 62 13.14 -11.66 9.66
N ARG A 63 12.16 -11.63 10.56
CA ARG A 63 11.12 -10.58 10.60
C ARG A 63 11.72 -9.20 10.83
N ALA A 64 12.77 -9.09 11.65
CA ALA A 64 13.39 -7.80 11.96
C ALA A 64 14.07 -7.22 10.73
N ALA A 65 14.89 -8.01 10.03
CA ALA A 65 15.55 -7.57 8.81
C ALA A 65 14.55 -7.30 7.68
N ALA A 66 13.48 -8.09 7.60
CA ALA A 66 12.40 -7.85 6.64
C ALA A 66 11.69 -6.50 6.86
N ILE A 67 11.34 -6.17 8.11
CA ILE A 67 10.73 -4.87 8.44
C ILE A 67 11.66 -3.72 8.05
N THR A 68 12.96 -3.82 8.36
CA THR A 68 13.95 -2.82 7.94
C THR A 68 14.03 -2.68 6.42
N GLY A 69 14.00 -3.79 5.68
CA GLY A 69 14.00 -3.75 4.21
C GLY A 69 12.72 -3.14 3.62
N PHE A 70 11.55 -3.40 4.23
CA PHE A 70 10.31 -2.74 3.81
C PHE A 70 10.32 -1.24 4.11
N ASP A 71 10.89 -0.82 5.24
CA ASP A 71 11.09 0.60 5.55
C ASP A 71 12.00 1.29 4.51
N GLN A 72 13.07 0.62 4.08
CA GLN A 72 13.94 1.11 3.02
C GLN A 72 13.19 1.25 1.69
N ALA A 73 12.40 0.23 1.32
CA ALA A 73 11.56 0.28 0.13
C ALA A 73 10.56 1.44 0.18
N LEU A 74 9.90 1.65 1.32
CA LEU A 74 8.92 2.72 1.53
C LEU A 74 9.56 4.11 1.61
N SER A 75 10.83 4.22 2.01
CA SER A 75 11.57 5.49 1.95
C SER A 75 11.89 5.92 0.50
N LEU A 76 12.02 4.94 -0.41
CA LEU A 76 12.30 5.16 -1.83
C LEU A 76 10.99 5.37 -2.63
N ASP A 77 9.93 4.65 -2.25
CA ASP A 77 8.59 4.79 -2.80
C ASP A 77 7.53 4.66 -1.67
N PRO A 78 7.07 5.78 -1.10
CA PRO A 78 6.06 5.80 -0.04
C PRO A 78 4.71 5.21 -0.46
N GLN A 79 4.44 5.14 -1.77
CA GLN A 79 3.19 4.61 -2.35
C GLN A 79 3.29 3.13 -2.71
N LEU A 80 4.40 2.46 -2.36
CA LEU A 80 4.58 1.03 -2.60
C LEU A 80 3.68 0.19 -1.68
N HIS A 81 2.42 0.11 -2.08
CA HIS A 81 1.31 -0.44 -1.31
C HIS A 81 1.59 -1.84 -0.74
N GLN A 82 2.12 -2.73 -1.58
CA GLN A 82 2.51 -4.10 -1.20
C GLN A 82 3.57 -4.16 -0.10
N ALA A 83 4.55 -3.25 -0.10
CA ALA A 83 5.59 -3.21 0.94
C ALA A 83 4.99 -2.84 2.30
N ARG A 84 4.04 -1.90 2.30
CA ARG A 84 3.36 -1.48 3.53
C ARG A 84 2.49 -2.59 4.10
N LEU A 85 1.72 -3.30 3.27
CA LEU A 85 0.93 -4.45 3.72
C LEU A 85 1.79 -5.53 4.35
N MET A 86 2.91 -5.90 3.70
CA MET A 86 3.83 -6.91 4.23
C MET A 86 4.45 -6.46 5.56
N MET A 87 4.90 -5.20 5.65
CA MET A 87 5.45 -4.64 6.88
C MET A 87 4.44 -4.65 8.03
N VAL A 88 3.22 -4.17 7.80
CA VAL A 88 2.15 -4.14 8.79
C VAL A 88 1.78 -5.55 9.25
N GLY A 89 1.68 -6.51 8.32
CA GLY A 89 1.46 -7.92 8.65
C GLY A 89 2.54 -8.48 9.59
N LEU A 90 3.82 -8.25 9.26
CA LEU A 90 4.93 -8.67 10.12
C LEU A 90 4.93 -8.00 11.50
N LEU A 91 4.55 -6.72 11.57
CA LEU A 91 4.44 -6.00 12.84
C LEU A 91 3.33 -6.60 13.72
N ILE A 92 2.17 -6.92 13.14
CA ILE A 92 1.06 -7.58 13.84
C ILE A 92 1.48 -8.97 14.33
N GLU A 93 2.09 -9.80 13.47
CA GLU A 93 2.61 -11.12 13.87
C GLU A 93 3.64 -11.03 15.00
N SER A 94 4.44 -9.96 14.99
CA SER A 94 5.45 -9.68 16.02
C SER A 94 4.86 -9.03 17.28
N LYS A 95 3.53 -8.93 17.40
CA LYS A 95 2.80 -8.26 18.49
C LYS A 95 3.17 -6.78 18.67
N ARG A 96 3.69 -6.13 17.64
CA ARG A 96 4.06 -4.70 17.60
C ARG A 96 2.90 -3.87 17.02
N VAL A 97 1.71 -4.03 17.61
CA VAL A 97 0.46 -3.44 17.08
C VAL A 97 0.51 -1.91 17.04
N VAL A 98 0.96 -1.26 18.13
CA VAL A 98 1.09 0.21 18.20
C VAL A 98 1.98 0.77 17.09
N GLU A 99 3.05 0.06 16.73
CA GLU A 99 3.91 0.47 15.64
C GLU A 99 3.25 0.27 14.27
N ALA A 100 2.50 -0.83 14.10
CA ALA A 100 1.72 -1.07 12.89
C ALA A 100 0.68 0.05 12.67
N GLU A 101 0.00 0.47 13.72
CA GLU A 101 -0.95 1.59 13.70
C GLU A 101 -0.26 2.89 13.30
N ARG A 102 0.85 3.26 13.96
CA ARG A 102 1.64 4.45 13.59
C ARG A 102 2.06 4.43 12.12
N ARG A 103 2.51 3.28 11.60
CA ARG A 103 2.94 3.13 10.19
C ARG A 103 1.78 3.31 9.20
N LEU A 104 0.56 2.92 9.57
CA LEU A 104 -0.65 3.15 8.78
C LEU A 104 -1.10 4.61 8.88
N GLU A 105 -1.05 5.22 10.05
CA GLU A 105 -1.37 6.64 10.25
C GLU A 105 -0.48 7.57 9.43
N GLU A 106 0.83 7.30 9.41
CA GLU A 106 1.80 7.99 8.54
C GLU A 106 1.39 7.87 7.07
N SER A 107 1.04 6.66 6.63
CA SER A 107 0.60 6.41 5.26
C SER A 107 -0.67 7.19 4.88
N LEU A 108 -1.62 7.30 5.81
CA LEU A 108 -2.89 7.96 5.59
C LEU A 108 -2.77 9.48 5.69
N THR A 109 -1.77 9.97 6.42
CA THR A 109 -1.38 11.39 6.42
C THR A 109 -0.82 11.78 5.05
N ASP A 110 0.04 10.94 4.47
CA ASP A 110 0.66 11.20 3.16
C ASP A 110 -0.32 10.99 1.99
N ASN A 111 -1.11 9.92 2.03
CA ASN A 111 -2.13 9.63 1.03
C ASN A 111 -3.43 9.11 1.68
N PRO A 112 -4.39 10.02 1.92
CA PRO A 112 -5.69 9.70 2.50
C PRO A 112 -6.59 8.79 1.65
N LYS A 113 -6.25 8.53 0.38
CA LYS A 113 -7.08 7.75 -0.55
C LYS A 113 -6.94 6.24 -0.38
N GLN A 114 -6.01 5.79 0.47
CA GLN A 114 -5.76 4.37 0.74
C GLN A 114 -6.79 3.83 1.74
N ILE A 115 -8.04 3.73 1.28
CA ILE A 115 -9.21 3.41 2.11
C ILE A 115 -9.12 2.04 2.78
N ASP A 116 -8.37 1.12 2.19
CA ASP A 116 -8.08 -0.20 2.71
C ASP A 116 -7.08 -0.15 3.89
N PHE A 117 -6.10 0.76 3.85
CA PHE A 117 -5.26 1.06 5.01
C PHE A 117 -6.04 1.73 6.13
N ALA A 118 -7.01 2.59 5.81
CA ALA A 118 -7.91 3.14 6.81
C ALA A 118 -8.78 2.05 7.46
N MET A 119 -9.32 1.11 6.67
CA MET A 119 -10.05 -0.04 7.20
C MET A 119 -9.17 -0.93 8.08
N LEU A 120 -7.93 -1.18 7.68
CA LEU A 120 -6.99 -1.98 8.47
C LEU A 120 -6.63 -1.28 9.78
N LEU A 121 -6.28 0.00 9.74
CA LEU A 121 -5.99 0.80 10.92
C LEU A 121 -7.19 0.84 11.88
N ALA A 122 -8.38 1.09 11.34
CA ALA A 122 -9.62 1.11 12.12
C ALA A 122 -9.89 -0.23 12.82
N ARG A 123 -9.57 -1.38 12.19
CA ARG A 123 -9.70 -2.70 12.82
C ARG A 123 -8.69 -2.89 13.95
N LEU A 124 -7.44 -2.51 13.74
CA LEU A 124 -6.41 -2.58 14.78
C LEU A 124 -6.77 -1.70 15.99
N GLN A 125 -7.23 -0.47 15.73
CA GLN A 125 -7.65 0.46 16.78
C GLN A 125 -8.82 -0.10 17.60
N VAL A 126 -9.77 -0.81 16.99
CA VAL A 126 -10.88 -1.45 17.72
C VAL A 126 -10.37 -2.51 18.71
N GLU A 127 -9.30 -3.22 18.36
CA GLU A 127 -8.68 -4.25 19.19
C GLU A 127 -7.79 -3.66 20.30
N HIS A 128 -7.05 -2.58 20.01
CA HIS A 128 -6.04 -2.01 20.91
C HIS A 128 -6.56 -0.83 21.76
N ASP A 129 -7.08 0.24 21.13
CA ASP A 129 -7.39 1.53 21.77
C ASP A 129 -8.91 1.79 21.95
N GLY A 130 -9.73 0.94 21.35
CA GLY A 130 -11.18 1.04 21.38
C GLY A 130 -11.80 1.78 20.19
N VAL A 131 -13.12 1.94 20.26
CA VAL A 131 -13.95 2.28 19.08
C VAL A 131 -13.80 3.73 18.62
N SER A 132 -13.50 4.66 19.53
CA SER A 132 -13.49 6.10 19.22
C SER A 132 -12.39 6.48 18.23
N ALA A 133 -11.17 5.96 18.39
CA ALA A 133 -10.07 6.22 17.46
C ALA A 133 -10.39 5.66 16.05
N SER A 134 -10.96 4.45 16.03
CA SER A 134 -11.40 3.77 14.80
C SER A 134 -12.44 4.59 14.01
N ILE A 135 -13.46 5.13 14.69
CA ILE A 135 -14.45 6.02 14.05
C ILE A 135 -13.76 7.27 13.47
N ALA A 136 -12.86 7.92 14.23
CA ALA A 136 -12.17 9.12 13.76
C ALA A 136 -11.32 8.84 12.50
N THR A 137 -10.60 7.70 12.48
CA THR A 137 -9.86 7.23 11.31
C THR A 137 -10.79 7.05 10.11
N LEU A 138 -11.90 6.32 10.28
CA LEU A 138 -12.83 6.05 9.19
C LEU A 138 -13.55 7.33 8.70
N MET A 139 -13.89 8.25 9.59
CA MET A 139 -14.51 9.52 9.18
C MET A 139 -13.55 10.37 8.33
N ARG A 140 -12.25 10.38 8.65
CA ARG A 140 -11.25 11.15 7.91
C ARG A 140 -11.08 10.67 6.46
N SER A 141 -11.14 9.36 6.22
CA SER A 141 -11.03 8.78 4.87
C SER A 141 -12.36 8.51 4.17
N LEU A 142 -13.50 8.76 4.83
CA LEU A 142 -14.84 8.58 4.26
C LEU A 142 -15.05 9.28 2.90
N PRO A 143 -14.54 10.51 2.65
CA PRO A 143 -14.70 11.16 1.35
C PRO A 143 -14.17 10.35 0.17
N PHE A 144 -13.18 9.46 0.41
CA PHE A 144 -12.59 8.59 -0.61
C PHE A 144 -13.24 7.21 -0.67
N ALA A 145 -14.04 6.85 0.35
CA ALA A 145 -14.70 5.56 0.49
C ALA A 145 -16.23 5.65 0.38
N ALA A 146 -16.80 6.80 0.01
CA ALA A 146 -18.23 7.06 0.08
C ALA A 146 -19.09 6.00 -0.66
N ASN A 147 -18.57 5.46 -1.77
CA ASN A 147 -19.23 4.44 -2.59
C ASN A 147 -18.80 3.00 -2.26
N GLN A 148 -18.21 2.75 -1.08
CA GLN A 148 -17.78 1.42 -0.67
C GLN A 148 -18.68 0.87 0.43
N ALA A 149 -19.52 -0.11 0.08
CA ALA A 149 -20.53 -0.65 0.97
C ALA A 149 -19.96 -1.20 2.29
N ASP A 150 -18.88 -1.98 2.23
CA ASP A 150 -18.24 -2.57 3.42
C ASP A 150 -17.68 -1.50 4.36
N TYR A 151 -17.17 -0.40 3.80
CA TYR A 151 -16.65 0.72 4.57
C TYR A 151 -17.77 1.42 5.35
N GLN A 152 -18.86 1.71 4.65
CA GLN A 152 -20.06 2.32 5.22
C GLN A 152 -20.67 1.42 6.31
N ALA A 153 -20.79 0.12 6.06
CA ALA A 153 -21.33 -0.82 7.03
C ALA A 153 -20.42 -0.99 8.26
N PHE A 154 -19.10 -0.97 8.09
CA PHE A 154 -18.17 -1.03 9.21
C PHE A 154 -18.25 0.22 10.08
N LEU A 155 -18.24 1.42 9.47
CA LEU A 155 -18.45 2.67 10.18
C LEU A 155 -19.79 2.68 10.93
N ALA A 156 -20.88 2.22 10.28
CA ALA A 156 -22.20 2.11 10.90
C ALA A 156 -22.18 1.19 12.15
N ALA A 157 -21.52 0.04 12.07
CA ALA A 157 -21.42 -0.89 13.19
C ALA A 157 -20.68 -0.27 14.39
N LEU A 158 -19.63 0.52 14.15
CA LEU A 158 -18.88 1.21 15.19
C LEU A 158 -19.69 2.36 15.82
N LEU A 159 -20.41 3.12 14.99
CA LEU A 159 -21.33 4.17 15.46
C LEU A 159 -22.46 3.58 16.31
N GLN A 160 -23.05 2.46 15.88
CA GLN A 160 -24.04 1.72 16.64
C GLN A 160 -23.48 1.27 18.00
N ARG A 161 -22.26 0.71 18.04
CA ARG A 161 -21.60 0.28 19.28
C ARG A 161 -21.34 1.43 20.27
N THR A 162 -21.23 2.66 19.77
CA THR A 162 -21.05 3.87 20.60
C THR A 162 -22.36 4.63 20.86
N GLY A 163 -23.51 4.07 20.46
CA GLY A 163 -24.84 4.65 20.68
C GLY A 163 -25.21 5.78 19.72
N GLN A 164 -24.39 6.05 18.71
CA GLN A 164 -24.65 7.04 17.65
C GLN A 164 -25.59 6.46 16.59
N ASN A 165 -26.79 6.06 17.02
CA ASN A 165 -27.70 5.23 16.22
C ASN A 165 -28.24 5.95 14.98
N ASP A 166 -28.50 7.26 15.05
CA ASP A 166 -28.97 8.04 13.89
C ASP A 166 -27.94 8.03 12.75
N GLN A 167 -26.66 8.24 13.08
CA GLN A 167 -25.60 8.16 12.08
C GLN A 167 -25.39 6.72 11.58
N ALA A 168 -25.50 5.72 12.46
CA ALA A 168 -25.43 4.32 12.06
C ALA A 168 -26.52 3.97 11.02
N ILE A 169 -27.75 4.46 11.20
CA ILE A 169 -28.87 4.30 10.26
C ILE A 169 -28.51 4.86 8.88
N GLU A 170 -27.95 6.08 8.81
CA GLU A 170 -27.54 6.70 7.56
C GLU A 170 -26.51 5.83 6.82
N HIS A 171 -25.45 5.42 7.52
CA HIS A 171 -24.37 4.63 6.94
C HIS A 171 -24.80 3.21 6.53
N TYR A 172 -25.61 2.53 7.34
CA TYR A 172 -26.21 1.24 6.96
C TYR A 172 -27.09 1.39 5.72
N THR A 173 -27.89 2.46 5.64
CA THR A 173 -28.74 2.72 4.48
C THR A 173 -27.91 2.91 3.21
N ILE A 174 -26.79 3.63 3.27
CA ILE A 174 -25.87 3.77 2.13
C ILE A 174 -25.28 2.42 1.72
N ALA A 175 -24.82 1.61 2.69
CA ALA A 175 -24.28 0.28 2.42
C ALA A 175 -25.31 -0.64 1.75
N LEU A 176 -26.54 -0.66 2.27
CA LEU A 176 -27.64 -1.50 1.78
C LEU A 176 -28.20 -1.06 0.43
N LYS A 177 -28.06 0.21 0.03
CA LYS A 177 -28.35 0.65 -1.34
C LYS A 177 -27.43 -0.03 -2.36
N GLN A 178 -26.18 -0.30 -1.98
CA GLN A 178 -25.19 -0.94 -2.85
C GLN A 178 -25.27 -2.47 -2.78
N ASN A 179 -25.47 -3.02 -1.59
CA ASN A 179 -25.65 -4.46 -1.39
C ASN A 179 -26.89 -4.75 -0.54
N PRO A 180 -28.08 -4.87 -1.16
CA PRO A 180 -29.32 -5.11 -0.45
C PRO A 180 -29.47 -6.56 0.08
N GLN A 181 -28.55 -7.46 -0.27
CA GLN A 181 -28.59 -8.88 0.13
C GLN A 181 -27.87 -9.16 1.46
N SER A 182 -27.24 -8.15 2.08
CA SER A 182 -26.58 -8.35 3.36
C SER A 182 -27.58 -8.40 4.51
N GLY A 183 -27.93 -9.60 4.96
CA GLY A 183 -28.79 -9.80 6.13
C GLY A 183 -28.18 -9.20 7.40
N LEU A 184 -26.85 -9.30 7.55
CA LEU A 184 -26.13 -8.73 8.70
C LEU A 184 -26.32 -7.20 8.78
N TRP A 185 -26.31 -6.51 7.64
CA TRP A 185 -26.47 -5.05 7.62
C TRP A 185 -27.92 -4.62 7.80
N TRP A 186 -28.88 -5.38 7.28
CA TRP A 186 -30.30 -5.16 7.60
C TRP A 186 -30.58 -5.36 9.09
N MET A 187 -29.94 -6.36 9.72
CA MET A 187 -30.05 -6.59 11.16
C MET A 187 -29.41 -5.44 11.95
N GLY A 188 -28.23 -4.96 11.57
CA GLY A 188 -27.60 -3.78 12.18
C GLY A 188 -28.47 -2.53 12.05
N LEU A 189 -29.04 -2.28 10.87
CA LEU A 189 -30.01 -1.21 10.67
C LEU A 189 -31.21 -1.36 11.61
N GLY A 190 -31.79 -2.57 11.74
CA GLY A 190 -32.91 -2.82 12.64
C GLY A 190 -32.58 -2.56 14.12
N ILE A 191 -31.38 -2.92 14.57
CA ILE A 191 -30.90 -2.63 15.92
C ILE A 191 -30.77 -1.12 16.13
N SER A 192 -30.18 -0.41 15.18
CA SER A 192 -30.00 1.05 15.24
C SER A 192 -31.34 1.78 15.24
N GLU A 193 -32.28 1.41 14.37
CA GLU A 193 -33.65 1.98 14.31
C GLU A 193 -34.42 1.74 15.60
N LYS A 194 -34.30 0.55 16.20
CA LYS A 194 -34.93 0.24 17.49
C LYS A 194 -34.36 1.14 18.60
N ALA A 195 -33.04 1.30 18.65
CA ALA A 195 -32.38 2.15 19.63
C ALA A 195 -32.72 3.64 19.43
N ALA A 196 -32.94 4.08 18.19
CA ALA A 196 -33.43 5.41 17.82
C ALA A 196 -34.95 5.60 18.08
N LYS A 197 -35.65 4.59 18.62
CA LYS A 197 -37.10 4.60 18.90
C LYS A 197 -37.97 4.72 17.63
N HIS A 198 -37.53 4.09 16.54
CA HIS A 198 -38.29 3.95 15.29
C HIS A 198 -38.79 2.50 15.09
N PRO A 199 -39.78 2.02 15.86
CA PRO A 199 -40.15 0.60 15.91
C PRO A 199 -40.62 0.03 14.55
N ASN A 200 -41.37 0.81 13.76
CA ASN A 200 -41.85 0.38 12.45
C ASN A 200 -40.70 0.18 11.44
N ALA A 201 -39.72 1.08 11.46
CA ALA A 201 -38.53 0.99 10.61
C ALA A 201 -37.66 -0.19 11.05
N ALA A 202 -37.48 -0.37 12.36
CA ALA A 202 -36.77 -1.50 12.94
C ALA A 202 -37.38 -2.85 12.51
N HIS A 203 -38.70 -3.00 12.67
CA HIS A 203 -39.41 -4.22 12.27
C HIS A 203 -39.25 -4.49 10.77
N THR A 204 -39.33 -3.45 9.92
CA THR A 204 -39.11 -3.57 8.48
C THR A 204 -37.69 -4.05 8.15
N ALA A 205 -36.69 -3.49 8.82
CA ALA A 205 -35.29 -3.86 8.64
C ALA A 205 -35.03 -5.31 9.08
N PHE A 206 -35.56 -5.75 10.23
CA PHE A 206 -35.47 -7.15 10.67
C PHE A 206 -36.17 -8.11 9.72
N ALA A 207 -37.35 -7.76 9.20
CA ALA A 207 -38.05 -8.59 8.22
C ALA A 207 -37.23 -8.76 6.93
N ARG A 208 -36.57 -7.68 6.47
CA ARG A 208 -35.63 -7.74 5.34
C ARG A 208 -34.41 -8.60 5.66
N ALA A 209 -33.84 -8.46 6.86
CA ALA A 209 -32.70 -9.26 7.30
C ALA A 209 -33.00 -10.77 7.18
N LYS A 210 -34.15 -11.20 7.72
CA LYS A 210 -34.66 -12.58 7.60
C LYS A 210 -34.85 -13.00 6.14
N ALA A 211 -35.47 -12.15 5.32
CA ALA A 211 -35.76 -12.46 3.93
C ALA A 211 -34.50 -12.72 3.06
N THR A 212 -33.33 -12.21 3.47
CA THR A 212 -32.06 -12.49 2.76
C THR A 212 -31.61 -13.95 2.87
N ASN A 213 -32.09 -14.70 3.88
CA ASN A 213 -31.62 -16.06 4.21
C ASN A 213 -30.09 -16.19 4.32
N SER A 214 -29.39 -15.09 4.66
CA SER A 214 -27.93 -15.02 4.75
C SER A 214 -27.38 -15.04 6.19
N LEU A 215 -28.29 -15.05 7.18
CA LEU A 215 -27.95 -15.04 8.60
C LEU A 215 -27.59 -16.45 9.10
N SER A 216 -26.67 -16.52 10.07
CA SER A 216 -26.45 -17.77 10.82
C SER A 216 -27.69 -18.13 11.65
N PRO A 217 -27.86 -19.41 12.07
CA PRO A 217 -29.01 -19.84 12.86
C PRO A 217 -29.25 -18.99 14.12
N ASP A 218 -28.17 -18.63 14.84
CA ASP A 218 -28.28 -17.82 16.06
C ASP A 218 -28.77 -16.39 15.77
N LEU A 219 -28.26 -15.76 14.71
CA LEU A 219 -28.70 -14.42 14.30
C LEU A 219 -30.12 -14.45 13.75
N GLN A 220 -30.49 -15.52 13.04
CA GLN A 220 -31.86 -15.73 12.56
C GLN A 220 -32.84 -15.83 13.74
N ALA A 221 -32.50 -16.60 14.77
CA ALA A 221 -33.31 -16.71 15.99
C ALA A 221 -33.46 -15.36 16.72
N PHE A 222 -32.37 -14.58 16.80
CA PHE A 222 -32.44 -13.22 17.33
C PHE A 222 -33.40 -12.33 16.53
N VAL A 223 -33.28 -12.32 15.20
CA VAL A 223 -34.17 -11.54 14.32
C VAL A 223 -35.62 -11.97 14.47
N ASP A 224 -35.89 -13.27 14.56
CA ASP A 224 -37.24 -13.80 14.77
C ASP A 224 -37.84 -13.35 16.11
N GLN A 225 -37.03 -13.32 17.17
CA GLN A 225 -37.45 -12.78 18.46
C GLN A 225 -37.77 -11.29 18.38
N GLN A 226 -36.97 -10.50 17.64
CA GLN A 226 -37.24 -9.06 17.46
C GLN A 226 -38.55 -8.81 16.71
N LEU A 227 -38.92 -9.66 15.75
CA LEU A 227 -40.16 -9.54 14.97
C LEU A 227 -41.41 -9.93 15.77
N GLN A 228 -41.27 -10.68 16.86
CA GLN A 228 -42.38 -11.04 17.75
C GLN A 228 -42.67 -9.98 18.82
N GLN A 229 -41.76 -9.01 19.00
CA GLN A 229 -41.95 -7.93 19.96
C GLN A 229 -42.85 -6.84 19.34
N PRO A 230 -43.91 -6.40 20.06
CA PRO A 230 -44.83 -5.38 19.58
C PRO A 230 -44.20 -3.98 19.51
#